data_AF-A0A660PDY6-F1
#
_entry.id   AF-A0A660PDY6-F1
#
_cell.length_a   1.000
_cell.length_b   1.000
_cell.length_c   1.000
_cell.angle_alpha   90.00
_cell.angle_beta   90.00
_cell.angle_gamma   90.00
#
_symmetry.space_group_name_H-M   'P 1'
#
loop_
_entity.id
_entity.type
_entity.pdbx_description
1 polymer ?
#
loop_
_entity_poly.entity_id
_entity_poly.type
_entity_poly.pdbx_seq_one_letter_code
_entity_poly.pdbx_strand_id
1 'polypeptide(L)'
;FEVWVIAAKLDKGAIYDVTLVAALMGETPVDGALEITPDGGSTVIYGADDYTLGTPPTAGDDDDPNLPPHGIYPTNYVEMLAASVTTLNPYPVQNYVPDGDGGTSLYGQIFKFNVTTTYDIVHFDAFGYYKDADGKLIKAPFSHDGETSVPEPATLLLFGIGLGAGYLRKKFK
;
A
#
# COMPACT_ATOMS: atom_id res chain seq x y z
N PHE A 1 -8.45 -4.72 -5.14
CA PHE A 1 -7.52 -5.65 -4.47
C PHE A 1 -7.42 -5.25 -3.00
N GLU A 2 -6.70 -6.02 -2.17
CA GLU A 2 -6.52 -5.73 -0.75
C GLU A 2 -5.08 -5.28 -0.49
N VAL A 3 -4.90 -4.23 0.32
CA VAL A 3 -3.59 -3.73 0.78
C VAL A 3 -3.52 -3.86 2.29
N TRP A 4 -2.43 -4.42 2.80
CA TRP A 4 -2.23 -4.66 4.22
C TRP A 4 -1.05 -3.83 4.70
N VAL A 5 -1.29 -2.96 5.68
CA VAL A 5 -0.23 -2.24 6.38
C VAL A 5 0.03 -2.96 7.69
N ILE A 6 1.22 -3.53 7.86
CA ILE A 6 1.59 -4.32 9.04
C ILE A 6 2.53 -3.50 9.91
N ALA A 7 2.00 -2.99 11.02
CA ALA A 7 2.79 -2.36 12.08
C ALA A 7 3.32 -3.45 13.03
N ALA A 8 4.55 -3.92 12.79
CA ALA A 8 5.19 -4.99 13.56
C ALA A 8 6.10 -4.45 14.69
N LYS A 9 6.62 -5.37 15.53
CA LYS A 9 7.54 -5.09 16.65
C LYS A 9 6.95 -4.13 17.71
N LEU A 10 5.66 -4.24 17.98
CA LEU A 10 4.99 -3.44 19.00
C LEU A 10 5.44 -3.77 20.44
N ASP A 11 6.27 -4.81 20.63
CA ASP A 11 7.03 -5.05 21.86
C ASP A 11 8.09 -3.96 22.14
N LYS A 12 8.44 -3.15 21.14
CA LYS A 12 9.38 -2.01 21.27
C LYS A 12 8.68 -0.69 21.56
N GLY A 13 7.36 -0.66 21.57
CA GLY A 13 6.56 0.54 21.77
C GLY A 13 5.52 0.71 20.67
N ALA A 14 4.59 1.64 20.91
CA ALA A 14 3.58 1.97 19.92
C ALA A 14 4.18 2.72 18.72
N ILE A 15 3.61 2.47 17.55
CA ILE A 15 3.85 3.25 16.33
C ILE A 15 2.73 4.28 16.22
N TYR A 16 3.09 5.52 15.93
CA TYR A 16 2.22 6.67 15.79
C TYR A 16 2.10 7.06 14.31
N ASP A 17 0.97 7.67 13.98
CA ASP A 17 0.65 8.20 12.66
C ASP A 17 0.96 7.21 11.52
N VAL A 18 0.50 5.96 11.70
CA VAL A 18 0.59 4.92 10.68
C VAL A 18 -0.22 5.38 9.48
N THR A 19 0.46 5.59 8.36
CA THR A 19 -0.10 6.23 7.17
C THR A 19 0.18 5.37 5.95
N LEU A 20 -0.87 5.09 5.18
CA LEU A 20 -0.80 4.49 3.85
C LEU A 20 -0.62 5.60 2.82
N VAL A 21 0.32 5.41 1.90
CA VAL A 21 0.58 6.27 0.75
C VAL A 21 0.16 5.53 -0.51
N ALA A 22 -0.54 6.20 -1.40
CA ALA A 22 -0.82 5.71 -2.75
C ALA A 22 -0.28 6.71 -3.77
N ALA A 23 0.68 6.27 -4.59
CA ALA A 23 1.41 7.08 -5.55
C ALA A 23 1.13 6.62 -6.99
N LEU A 24 0.86 7.56 -7.90
CA LEU A 24 0.59 7.29 -9.32
C LEU A 24 1.90 7.28 -10.10
N MET A 25 2.47 6.12 -10.42
CA MET A 25 3.79 6.07 -11.06
C MET A 25 3.74 6.52 -12.53
N GLY A 26 4.14 7.77 -12.78
CA GLY A 26 4.21 8.32 -14.15
C GLY A 26 2.86 8.73 -14.74
N GLU A 27 1.81 8.74 -13.91
CA GLU A 27 0.45 9.10 -14.30
C GLU A 27 0.02 10.46 -13.73
N THR A 28 -0.88 11.14 -14.45
CA THR A 28 -1.50 12.39 -14.02
C THR A 28 -2.94 12.08 -13.56
N PRO A 29 -3.41 12.62 -12.43
CA PRO A 29 -4.66 12.18 -11.81
C PRO A 29 -5.94 12.72 -12.49
N VAL A 30 -5.89 13.10 -13.78
CA VAL A 30 -6.97 13.81 -14.48
C VAL A 30 -8.16 12.95 -14.86
N ASP A 31 -7.95 11.66 -15.15
CA ASP A 31 -8.97 10.79 -15.76
C ASP A 31 -9.19 9.47 -15.00
N GLY A 32 -8.72 9.40 -13.74
CA GLY A 32 -8.85 8.20 -12.93
C GLY A 32 -9.52 8.45 -11.58
N ALA A 33 -9.88 7.35 -10.91
CA ALA A 33 -10.39 7.34 -9.57
C ALA A 33 -9.61 6.31 -8.73
N LEU A 34 -9.32 6.67 -7.49
CA LEU A 34 -8.81 5.76 -6.48
C LEU A 34 -9.79 5.75 -5.30
N GLU A 35 -10.30 4.58 -4.96
CA GLU A 35 -11.15 4.37 -3.81
C GLU A 35 -10.41 3.50 -2.79
N ILE A 36 -10.31 3.96 -1.55
CA ILE A 36 -9.70 3.22 -0.45
C ILE A 36 -10.72 3.07 0.67
N THR A 37 -11.01 1.84 1.07
CA THR A 37 -11.94 1.50 2.14
C THR A 37 -11.20 0.75 3.25
N PRO A 38 -10.92 1.38 4.41
CA PRO A 38 -10.40 0.68 5.57
C PRO A 38 -11.39 -0.40 6.04
N ASP A 39 -10.89 -1.51 6.56
CA ASP A 39 -11.75 -2.54 7.15
C ASP A 39 -12.52 -1.98 8.35
N GLY A 40 -13.85 -2.14 8.33
CA GLY A 40 -14.77 -1.51 9.29
C GLY A 40 -14.92 0.02 9.16
N GLY A 41 -14.29 0.64 8.17
CA GLY A 41 -14.32 2.07 7.90
C GLY A 41 -15.29 2.48 6.78
N SER A 42 -15.27 3.77 6.43
CA SER A 42 -15.97 4.31 5.26
C SER A 42 -15.03 4.45 4.07
N THR A 43 -15.56 4.24 2.86
CA THR A 43 -14.83 4.46 1.62
C THR A 43 -14.46 5.94 1.46
N VAL A 44 -13.20 6.19 1.14
CA VAL A 44 -12.69 7.49 0.69
C VAL A 44 -12.44 7.40 -0.81
N ILE A 45 -12.92 8.39 -1.55
CA ILE A 45 -12.76 8.52 -3.00
C ILE A 45 -11.82 9.69 -3.25
N TYR A 46 -10.73 9.45 -3.95
CA TYR A 46 -9.75 10.46 -4.35
C TYR A 46 -9.94 10.81 -5.82
N GLY A 47 -10.21 12.09 -6.08
CA GLY A 47 -10.25 12.70 -7.40
C GLY A 47 -8.97 13.49 -7.71
N ALA A 48 -8.92 14.10 -8.89
CA ALA A 48 -7.74 14.81 -9.40
C ALA A 48 -7.15 15.84 -8.43
N ASP A 49 -8.02 16.60 -7.76
CA ASP A 49 -7.65 17.70 -6.88
C ASP A 49 -7.14 17.25 -5.50
N ASP A 50 -7.30 15.97 -5.15
CA ASP A 50 -6.84 15.43 -3.86
C ASP A 50 -5.36 15.05 -3.88
N TYR A 51 -4.78 14.88 -5.07
CA TYR A 51 -3.39 14.47 -5.23
C TYR A 51 -2.41 15.62 -5.00
N THR A 52 -1.33 15.31 -4.29
CA THR A 52 -0.19 16.21 -4.11
C THR A 52 0.98 15.75 -4.97
N LEU A 53 1.60 16.67 -5.71
CA LEU A 53 2.84 16.40 -6.44
C LEU A 53 4.04 16.57 -5.50
N GLY A 54 4.82 15.51 -5.29
CA GLY A 54 6.03 15.56 -4.47
C GLY A 54 6.62 14.19 -4.17
N THR A 55 7.45 14.11 -3.12
CA THR A 55 8.02 12.85 -2.63
C THR A 55 7.46 12.57 -1.22
N PRO A 56 6.63 11.53 -1.03
CA PRO A 56 6.14 11.14 0.29
C PRO A 56 7.27 10.58 1.19
N PRO A 57 7.14 10.63 2.53
CA PRO A 57 6.07 11.31 3.27
C PRO A 57 6.32 12.83 3.28
N THR A 58 5.25 13.64 3.23
CA THR A 58 5.41 15.10 3.36
C THR A 58 5.74 15.54 4.80
N ALA A 59 5.50 14.68 5.79
CA ALA A 59 5.66 14.99 7.20
C ALA A 59 6.97 14.43 7.80
N GLY A 60 7.81 15.34 8.31
CA GLY A 60 8.90 15.05 9.24
C GLY A 60 10.21 15.67 8.80
N ASP A 61 10.56 16.78 9.42
CA ASP A 61 11.83 17.52 9.41
C ASP A 61 12.88 17.14 8.35
N ASP A 62 13.24 18.18 7.58
CA ASP A 62 14.37 18.30 6.66
C ASP A 62 15.77 18.01 7.28
N ASP A 63 15.84 17.55 8.53
CA ASP A 63 17.10 17.32 9.27
C ASP A 63 17.56 15.85 9.28
N ASP A 64 16.85 14.93 8.63
CA ASP A 64 17.39 13.60 8.31
C ASP A 64 17.22 13.25 6.82
N PRO A 65 18.25 13.43 5.98
CA PRO A 65 18.22 13.09 4.55
C PRO A 65 18.19 11.58 4.27
N ASN A 66 18.02 10.73 5.28
CA ASN A 66 18.29 9.29 5.20
C ASN A 66 17.04 8.39 5.26
N LEU A 67 15.86 8.83 4.84
CA LEU A 67 14.99 7.84 4.19
C LEU A 67 15.62 7.58 2.82
N PRO A 68 16.18 6.39 2.55
CA PRO A 68 16.72 6.09 1.24
C PRO A 68 15.61 6.39 0.23
N PRO A 69 15.91 7.06 -0.91
CA PRO A 69 14.93 7.26 -1.95
C PRO A 69 14.51 5.88 -2.44
N HIS A 70 13.38 5.39 -1.95
CA HIS A 70 12.92 4.03 -2.17
C HIS A 70 12.19 3.96 -3.52
N GLY A 71 12.84 4.47 -4.57
CA GLY A 71 12.31 4.55 -5.93
C GLY A 71 11.27 5.65 -6.18
N ILE A 72 10.81 6.37 -5.15
CA ILE A 72 9.77 7.39 -5.31
C ILE A 72 10.38 8.71 -5.76
N TYR A 73 10.54 8.84 -7.07
CA TYR A 73 10.72 10.14 -7.72
C TYR A 73 9.51 11.03 -7.45
N PRO A 74 9.62 12.37 -7.58
CA PRO A 74 8.47 13.26 -7.45
C PRO A 74 7.30 12.76 -8.30
N THR A 75 6.17 12.52 -7.65
CA THR A 75 4.98 11.93 -8.26
C THR A 75 3.70 12.44 -7.60
N ASN A 76 2.55 12.18 -8.21
CA ASN A 76 1.25 12.47 -7.62
C ASN A 76 0.91 11.40 -6.60
N TYR A 77 0.65 11.78 -5.36
CA TYR A 77 0.28 10.85 -4.29
C TYR A 77 -0.84 11.38 -3.41
N VAL A 78 -1.49 10.46 -2.70
CA VAL A 78 -2.41 10.72 -1.59
C VAL A 78 -1.96 9.96 -0.35
N GLU A 79 -2.30 10.48 0.82
CA GLU A 79 -2.03 9.86 2.11
C GLU A 79 -3.35 9.54 2.83
N MET A 80 -3.39 8.40 3.50
CA MET A 80 -4.51 7.97 4.34
C MET A 80 -3.97 7.53 5.71
N LEU A 81 -4.44 8.20 6.77
CA LEU A 81 -4.13 7.80 8.13
C LEU A 81 -4.82 6.45 8.45
N ALA A 82 -4.02 5.42 8.66
CA ALA A 82 -4.47 4.10 9.12
C ALA A 82 -4.79 4.10 10.62
N ALA A 83 -3.90 4.71 11.41
CA ALA A 83 -4.08 4.90 12.85
C ALA A 83 -3.17 5.99 13.39
N SER A 84 -3.69 6.83 14.29
CA SER A 84 -2.89 7.80 15.04
C SER A 84 -1.94 7.15 16.04
N VAL A 85 -2.30 5.97 16.56
CA VAL A 85 -1.44 5.16 17.42
C VAL A 85 -1.85 3.69 17.34
N THR A 86 -0.88 2.79 17.26
CA THR A 86 -1.12 1.34 17.34
C THR A 86 -1.58 0.94 18.73
N THR A 87 -2.47 -0.04 18.81
CA THR A 87 -3.01 -0.53 20.07
C THR A 87 -1.97 -1.31 20.89
N LEU A 88 -2.21 -1.42 22.20
CA LEU A 88 -1.43 -2.25 23.12
C LEU A 88 -1.88 -3.72 23.14
N ASN A 89 -2.82 -4.14 22.28
CA ASN A 89 -3.21 -5.54 22.13
C ASN A 89 -2.74 -6.10 20.78
N PRO A 90 -1.42 -6.15 20.54
CA PRO A 90 -0.89 -6.67 19.30
C PRO A 90 -1.15 -8.17 19.21
N TYR A 91 -1.39 -8.65 17.99
CA TYR A 91 -1.50 -10.08 17.71
C TYR A 91 -0.24 -10.59 17.02
N PRO A 92 -0.03 -11.91 16.99
CA PRO A 92 1.09 -12.48 16.26
C PRO A 92 1.06 -12.07 14.79
N VAL A 93 2.08 -11.34 14.35
CA VAL A 93 2.37 -11.04 12.95
C VAL A 93 3.67 -11.73 12.59
N GLN A 94 3.75 -12.30 11.40
CA GLN A 94 4.96 -12.97 10.93
C GLN A 94 5.60 -12.15 9.82
N ASN A 95 6.92 -12.05 9.85
CA ASN A 95 7.64 -11.57 8.69
C ASN A 95 7.52 -12.63 7.58
N TYR A 96 7.00 -12.26 6.41
CA TYR A 96 7.01 -13.17 5.28
C TYR A 96 8.43 -13.24 4.72
N VAL A 97 9.08 -14.39 4.89
CA VAL A 97 10.38 -14.68 4.30
C VAL A 97 10.14 -15.75 3.24
N PRO A 98 10.05 -15.39 1.95
CA PRO A 98 10.01 -16.40 0.90
C PRO A 98 11.28 -17.26 1.00
N ASP A 99 11.09 -18.58 1.02
CA ASP A 99 12.13 -19.62 1.12
C ASP A 99 12.87 -19.76 2.47
N GLY A 100 12.42 -19.10 3.54
CA GLY A 100 13.04 -19.17 4.87
C GLY A 100 12.26 -19.99 5.90
N ASP A 101 12.97 -20.60 6.87
CA ASP A 101 12.40 -21.16 8.09
C ASP A 101 11.47 -20.13 8.74
N GLY A 102 10.17 -20.48 8.84
CA GLY A 102 9.05 -19.60 9.17
C GLY A 102 9.43 -18.38 10.02
N GLY A 103 9.14 -17.19 9.48
CA GLY A 103 9.57 -15.92 10.04
C GLY A 103 9.34 -15.80 11.55
N THR A 104 10.19 -15.01 12.22
CA THR A 104 10.06 -14.76 13.65
C THR A 104 8.64 -14.25 13.96
N SER A 105 7.97 -14.90 14.90
CA SER A 105 6.68 -14.40 15.41
C SER A 105 6.94 -13.09 16.14
N LEU A 106 6.44 -12.00 15.56
CA LEU A 106 6.43 -10.68 16.14
C LEU A 106 5.02 -10.38 16.66
N TYR A 107 4.92 -9.34 17.48
CA TYR A 107 3.63 -8.80 17.88
C TYR A 107 3.40 -7.51 17.11
N GLY A 108 2.24 -7.40 16.45
CA GLY A 108 1.90 -6.26 15.62
C GLY A 108 0.41 -6.02 15.48
N GLN A 109 0.09 -5.07 14.59
CA GLN A 109 -1.27 -4.73 14.18
C GLN A 109 -1.30 -4.62 12.66
N ILE A 110 -2.30 -5.22 12.01
CA ILE A 110 -2.53 -5.09 10.57
C ILE A 110 -3.72 -4.16 10.37
N PHE A 111 -3.53 -3.20 9.46
CA PHE A 111 -4.58 -2.37 8.91
C PHE A 111 -4.86 -2.86 7.49
N LYS A 112 -6.12 -3.21 7.22
CA LYS A 112 -6.53 -3.73 5.92
C LYS A 112 -7.31 -2.68 5.17
N PHE A 113 -7.06 -2.60 3.88
CA PHE A 113 -7.71 -1.67 2.97
C PHE A 113 -8.19 -2.42 1.74
N ASN A 114 -9.45 -2.24 1.40
CA ASN A 114 -9.97 -2.60 0.09
C ASN A 114 -9.74 -1.43 -0.86
N VAL A 115 -9.04 -1.69 -1.96
CA VAL A 115 -8.66 -0.68 -2.94
C VAL A 115 -9.29 -1.00 -4.30
N THR A 116 -9.93 0.01 -4.89
CA THR A 116 -10.38 0.01 -6.28
C THR A 116 -9.73 1.19 -6.98
N THR A 117 -9.19 0.97 -8.18
CA THR A 117 -8.56 2.03 -8.96
C THR A 117 -8.82 1.84 -10.44
N THR A 118 -8.89 2.94 -11.19
CA THR A 118 -8.89 2.93 -12.66
C THR A 118 -7.55 3.36 -13.26
N TYR A 119 -6.58 3.72 -12.42
CA TYR A 119 -5.20 4.00 -12.83
C TYR A 119 -4.47 2.71 -13.20
N ASP A 120 -3.52 2.77 -14.13
CA ASP A 120 -2.81 1.58 -14.61
C ASP A 120 -1.79 1.10 -13.56
N ILE A 121 -1.06 2.04 -12.93
CA ILE A 121 -0.03 1.75 -11.92
C ILE A 121 -0.20 2.64 -10.69
N VAL A 122 -0.64 2.04 -9.60
CA VAL A 122 -0.63 2.64 -8.25
C VAL A 122 0.38 1.91 -7.38
N HIS A 123 1.38 2.65 -6.93
CA HIS A 123 2.39 2.18 -5.98
C HIS A 123 1.93 2.50 -4.56
N PHE A 124 2.04 1.53 -3.65
CA PHE A 124 1.65 1.72 -2.25
C PHE A 124 2.86 1.60 -1.35
N ASP A 125 2.98 2.56 -0.44
CA ASP A 125 3.92 2.51 0.66
C ASP A 125 3.19 2.76 1.97
N ALA A 126 3.81 2.41 3.08
CA ALA A 126 3.34 2.82 4.39
C ALA A 126 4.49 3.33 5.24
N PHE A 127 4.20 4.31 6.07
CA PHE A 127 5.13 4.83 7.06
C PHE A 127 4.44 5.03 8.40
N GLY A 128 5.24 5.27 9.43
CA GLY A 128 4.80 5.65 10.76
C GLY A 128 5.99 6.07 11.59
N TYR A 129 5.77 6.41 12.85
CA TYR A 129 6.82 6.91 13.73
C TYR A 129 6.82 6.11 15.04
N TYR A 130 7.97 5.62 15.47
CA TYR A 130 8.12 5.02 16.79
C TYR A 130 8.87 5.98 17.71
N LYS A 131 8.80 5.77 19.03
CA LYS A 131 9.57 6.57 19.99
C LYS A 131 10.93 5.92 20.23
N ASP A 132 11.98 6.71 20.28
CA ASP A 132 13.28 6.28 20.81
C ASP A 132 13.25 6.17 22.34
N ALA A 133 14.39 5.80 22.94
CA ALA A 133 14.53 5.65 24.39
C ALA A 133 14.31 6.97 25.17
N ASP A 134 14.47 8.12 24.51
CA ASP A 134 14.31 9.46 25.06
C ASP A 134 12.92 10.06 24.76
N GLY A 135 12.06 9.30 24.07
CA GLY A 135 10.68 9.67 23.74
C GLY A 135 10.50 10.48 22.45
N LYS A 136 11.56 10.68 21.66
CA LYS A 136 11.49 11.38 20.37
C LYS A 136 10.92 10.45 19.29
N LEU A 137 10.03 10.98 18.46
CA LEU A 137 9.52 10.26 17.30
C LEU A 137 10.63 10.08 16.25
N ILE A 138 10.81 8.86 15.80
CA ILE A 138 11.74 8.46 14.74
C ILE A 138 11.01 7.64 13.69
N LYS A 139 11.36 7.87 12.43
CA LYS A 139 10.65 7.34 11.26
C LYS A 139 10.86 5.83 11.15
N ALA A 140 9.77 5.07 11.01
CA ALA A 140 9.83 3.70 10.53
C ALA A 140 10.06 3.74 9.00
N PRO A 141 11.05 3.00 8.45
CA PRO A 141 11.29 2.99 7.02
C PRO A 141 10.06 2.42 6.29
N PHE A 142 9.91 2.79 5.02
CA PHE A 142 8.89 2.23 4.14
C PHE A 142 8.97 0.70 4.10
N SER A 143 7.84 0.03 4.27
CA SER A 143 7.74 -1.42 4.12
C SER A 143 7.34 -1.79 2.70
N HIS A 144 8.19 -2.55 2.01
CA HIS A 144 7.92 -3.14 0.70
C HIS A 144 7.18 -4.47 0.87
N ASP A 145 6.22 -4.78 0.00
CA ASP A 145 5.89 -6.18 -0.28
C ASP A 145 7.02 -6.71 -1.18
N GLY A 146 7.78 -7.69 -0.69
CA GLY A 146 8.88 -8.26 -1.46
C GLY A 146 8.39 -8.76 -2.81
N GLU A 147 9.23 -8.67 -3.83
CA GLU A 147 9.00 -9.10 -5.22
C GLU A 147 8.75 -10.61 -5.38
N THR A 148 7.88 -11.23 -4.59
CA THR A 148 7.31 -12.51 -4.97
C THR A 148 6.21 -12.22 -5.95
N SER A 149 6.37 -12.72 -7.17
CA SER A 149 5.32 -12.73 -8.19
C SER A 149 4.07 -13.37 -7.57
N VAL A 150 3.15 -12.56 -7.06
CA VAL A 150 1.81 -13.04 -6.72
C VAL A 150 1.23 -13.47 -8.05
N PRO A 151 0.90 -14.76 -8.26
CA PRO A 151 0.24 -15.16 -9.49
C PRO A 151 -1.07 -14.38 -9.54
N GLU A 152 -1.17 -13.44 -10.48
CA GLU A 152 -2.41 -12.73 -10.71
C GLU A 152 -3.52 -13.77 -10.94
N PRO A 153 -4.69 -13.63 -10.30
CA PRO A 153 -5.81 -14.46 -10.66
C PRO A 153 -6.02 -14.34 -12.16
N ALA A 154 -6.08 -15.48 -12.87
CA ALA A 154 -6.26 -15.59 -14.32
C ALA A 154 -7.60 -15.01 -14.84
N THR A 155 -8.21 -14.08 -14.13
CA THR A 155 -9.49 -13.45 -14.42
C THR A 155 -9.36 -12.37 -15.50
N LEU A 156 -8.19 -11.75 -15.72
CA LEU A 156 -7.98 -10.81 -16.84
C LEU A 156 -7.61 -11.49 -18.18
N LEU A 157 -7.23 -12.77 -18.16
CA LEU A 157 -6.97 -13.54 -19.39
C LEU A 157 -8.27 -14.06 -20.06
N LEU A 158 -9.41 -14.06 -19.37
CA LEU A 158 -10.66 -14.69 -19.85
C LEU A 158 -11.63 -13.73 -20.58
N PHE A 159 -11.24 -12.49 -20.89
CA PHE A 159 -12.03 -11.63 -21.79
C PHE A 159 -11.53 -11.64 -23.25
N GLY A 160 -10.35 -12.22 -23.51
CA GLY A 160 -9.75 -12.28 -24.86
C GLY A 160 -10.10 -13.52 -25.70
N ILE A 161 -10.61 -14.59 -25.10
CA ILE A 161 -10.87 -15.87 -25.81
C ILE A 161 -12.37 -16.02 -26.18
N GLY A 162 -13.26 -15.22 -25.59
CA GLY A 162 -14.71 -15.27 -25.86
C GLY A 162 -15.17 -14.58 -27.16
N LEU A 163 -14.40 -13.65 -27.72
CA LEU A 163 -14.77 -12.91 -28.93
C LEU A 163 -14.25 -13.55 -30.24
N GLY A 164 -13.36 -14.54 -30.17
CA GLY A 164 -12.85 -15.27 -31.34
C GLY A 164 -13.74 -16.44 -31.80
N ALA A 165 -14.58 -16.99 -30.93
CA ALA A 165 -15.43 -18.14 -31.25
C ALA A 165 -16.72 -17.77 -32.03
N GLY A 166 -17.07 -16.47 -32.11
CA GLY A 166 -18.28 -15.99 -32.80
C GLY A 166 -18.17 -15.85 -34.31
N TYR A 167 -16.96 -15.88 -34.89
CA TYR A 167 -16.76 -15.61 -36.32
C TYR A 167 -16.75 -16.85 -37.22
N LEU A 168 -16.89 -18.07 -36.67
CA LEU A 168 -17.02 -19.31 -37.44
C LEU A 168 -18.48 -19.71 -37.72
N ARG A 169 -19.36 -18.74 -38.00
CA ARG A 169 -20.67 -19.02 -38.58
C ARG A 169 -20.72 -18.55 -40.03
N LYS A 170 -20.10 -19.32 -40.93
CA LYS A 170 -20.41 -19.21 -42.37
C LYS A 170 -20.25 -20.55 -43.11
N LYS A 171 -21.40 -21.02 -43.61
CA LYS A 171 -21.62 -21.97 -44.72
C LYS A 171 -21.23 -23.44 -44.49
N PHE A 172 -22.23 -24.24 -44.16
CA PHE A 172 -22.46 -25.49 -44.90
C PHE A 172 -23.78 -25.36 -45.67
N LYS A 173 -23.71 -25.75 -46.94
CA LYS A 173 -24.82 -25.86 -47.90
C LYS A 173 -25.74 -27.01 -47.53
#